data_AF-A0A914SLE1-F1
#
_entry.id   AF-A0A914SLE1-F1
#
_cell.length_a   1.000
_cell.length_b   1.000
_cell.length_c   1.000
_cell.angle_alpha   90.00
_cell.angle_beta   90.00
_cell.angle_gamma   90.00
#
_symmetry.space_group_name_H-M   'P 1'
#
loop_
_entity.id
_entity.type
_entity.pdbx_description
1 polymer ?
#
loop_
_entity_poly.entity_id
_entity_poly.type
_entity_poly.pdbx_seq_one_letter_code
_entity_poly.pdbx_strand_id
1 'polypeptide(L)'
;MEWLRKNISHYIRKNDASVSYSRFGFGRTGEEEEDRPPPSQIMIDDPQFKVIGYWHVERASVTLAAFGMCMVILLFISSFFEFNWYHHQRGVDISALLGLFTYLALGVLIHYYVLYGIKKQTAYYLLPFIIVYSVVLTGEAIALIGLIVKMVEPEEPNMPPFKGMFFSLLIIVIVQTFMLSTVLRCRQYLSLKETHILELQVAEKGKKQNPGLEIVIVGEGTIHPPTSATTTAAAASSSDIEAQHAPTPSDPVMSADNPIYGH
;
A
#
# COMPACT_ATOMS: atom_id res chain seq x y z
N MET A 1 -4.24 17.01 -5.12
CA MET A 1 -4.77 16.29 -3.93
C MET A 1 -6.15 15.67 -4.17
N GLU A 2 -7.12 16.39 -4.76
CA GLU A 2 -8.46 15.83 -5.04
C GLU A 2 -8.48 14.74 -6.12
N TRP A 3 -7.61 14.83 -7.13
CA TRP A 3 -7.46 13.78 -8.16
C TRP A 3 -7.01 12.44 -7.57
N LEU A 4 -6.08 12.48 -6.62
CA LEU A 4 -5.60 11.31 -5.88
C LEU A 4 -6.70 10.73 -4.98
N ARG A 5 -7.49 11.61 -4.33
CA ARG A 5 -8.61 11.20 -3.47
C ARG A 5 -9.77 10.60 -4.27
N LYS A 6 -10.08 11.14 -5.46
CA LYS A 6 -11.08 10.58 -6.38
C LYS A 6 -10.63 9.26 -6.98
N ASN A 7 -9.37 9.13 -7.38
CA ASN A 7 -8.84 7.85 -7.89
C ASN A 7 -8.76 6.79 -6.79
N ILE A 8 -8.34 7.15 -5.56
CA ILE A 8 -8.37 6.24 -4.41
C ILE A 8 -9.81 5.85 -4.05
N SER A 9 -10.75 6.79 -4.00
CA SER A 9 -12.16 6.51 -3.72
C SER A 9 -12.80 5.63 -4.80
N HIS A 10 -12.48 5.87 -6.07
CA HIS A 10 -12.97 5.04 -7.18
C HIS A 10 -12.32 3.65 -7.20
N TYR A 11 -11.08 3.52 -6.72
CA TYR A 11 -10.36 2.25 -6.59
C TYR A 11 -10.84 1.45 -5.37
N ILE A 12 -11.16 2.12 -4.26
CA ILE A 12 -11.82 1.52 -3.08
C ILE A 12 -13.21 1.02 -3.47
N ARG A 13 -14.00 1.83 -4.16
CA ARG A 13 -15.37 1.48 -4.60
C ARG A 13 -15.43 0.36 -5.64
N LYS A 14 -14.35 0.12 -6.39
CA LYS A 14 -14.26 -0.99 -7.37
C LYS A 14 -13.74 -2.29 -6.72
N ASN A 15 -13.14 -2.19 -5.53
CA ASN A 15 -12.65 -3.29 -4.70
C ASN A 15 -13.52 -3.50 -3.45
N ASP A 16 -14.75 -3.00 -3.46
CA ASP A 16 -15.77 -3.44 -2.51
C ASP A 16 -16.12 -4.90 -2.83
N ALA A 17 -15.22 -5.82 -2.49
CA ALA A 17 -15.62 -7.08 -1.89
C ALA A 17 -16.30 -6.72 -0.56
N SER A 18 -17.46 -6.08 -0.65
CA SER A 18 -18.27 -5.76 0.51
C SER A 18 -18.73 -7.09 1.07
N VAL A 19 -18.05 -7.55 2.12
CA VAL A 19 -18.58 -8.61 2.97
C VAL A 19 -19.74 -7.96 3.73
N SER A 20 -20.90 -7.92 3.09
CA SER A 20 -22.14 -7.42 3.68
C SER A 20 -22.67 -8.50 4.62
N TYR A 21 -22.42 -8.33 5.91
CA TYR A 21 -23.02 -9.16 6.95
C TYR A 21 -24.52 -8.85 7.06
N SER A 22 -25.38 -9.76 6.61
CA SER A 22 -26.79 -9.72 6.99
C SER A 22 -26.94 -10.36 8.37
N ARG A 23 -27.30 -9.57 9.38
CA ARG A 23 -27.37 -9.97 10.81
C ARG A 23 -28.57 -10.89 11.13
N PHE A 24 -29.49 -11.13 10.20
CA PHE A 24 -30.69 -11.94 10.47
C PHE A 24 -31.05 -12.82 9.26
N GLY A 25 -30.86 -14.13 9.40
CA GLY A 25 -31.40 -15.18 8.54
C GLY A 25 -31.92 -16.32 9.41
N PHE A 26 -33.18 -16.71 9.21
CA PHE A 26 -33.97 -17.66 9.99
C PHE A 26 -33.71 -19.13 9.59
N GLY A 27 -33.45 -20.02 10.57
CA GLY A 27 -33.50 -21.50 10.46
C GLY A 27 -32.31 -22.14 9.73
N ARG A 28 -31.78 -23.33 10.04
CA ARG A 28 -32.34 -24.53 10.70
C ARG A 28 -31.17 -25.41 11.19
N THR A 29 -31.39 -26.11 12.29
CA THR A 29 -30.48 -26.98 13.04
C THR A 29 -30.04 -28.24 12.29
N GLY A 30 -28.75 -28.60 12.44
CA GLY A 30 -28.30 -29.99 12.49
C GLY A 30 -27.33 -30.41 11.40
N GLU A 31 -26.15 -30.85 11.86
CA GLU A 31 -25.18 -31.74 11.19
C GLU A 31 -24.25 -31.10 10.15
N GLU A 32 -22.93 -31.16 10.43
CA GLU A 32 -21.77 -31.40 9.54
C GLU A 32 -20.50 -30.74 10.11
N GLU A 33 -19.79 -31.48 10.99
CA GLU A 33 -18.55 -31.02 11.64
C GLU A 33 -17.27 -31.58 10.98
N GLU A 34 -17.35 -32.29 9.86
CA GLU A 34 -16.21 -33.05 9.29
C GLU A 34 -15.73 -32.62 7.90
N ASP A 35 -16.30 -31.56 7.30
CA ASP A 35 -15.89 -31.12 5.95
C ASP A 35 -15.21 -29.73 5.98
N ARG A 36 -14.03 -29.66 6.60
CA ARG A 36 -13.21 -28.44 6.59
C ARG A 36 -12.36 -28.44 5.33
N PRO A 37 -12.63 -27.60 4.31
CA PRO A 37 -11.79 -27.55 3.12
C PRO A 37 -10.37 -27.13 3.50
N PRO A 38 -9.34 -27.68 2.83
CA PRO A 38 -7.96 -27.28 3.05
C PRO A 38 -7.81 -25.76 2.84
N PRO A 39 -6.84 -25.11 3.52
CA PRO A 39 -6.64 -23.67 3.40
C PRO A 39 -6.48 -23.30 1.93
N SER A 40 -7.47 -22.56 1.41
CA SER A 40 -7.44 -22.09 0.04
C SER A 40 -6.23 -21.18 -0.11
N GLN A 41 -5.22 -21.64 -0.87
CA GLN A 41 -4.21 -20.76 -1.40
C GLN A 41 -4.91 -19.87 -2.42
N ILE A 42 -5.37 -18.70 -1.99
CA ILE A 42 -5.96 -17.72 -2.89
C ILE A 42 -4.80 -17.10 -3.68
N MET A 43 -4.48 -17.75 -4.80
CA MET A 43 -3.71 -17.14 -5.86
C MET A 43 -4.62 -16.09 -6.50
N ILE A 44 -4.45 -14.84 -6.05
CA ILE A 44 -4.99 -13.66 -6.74
C ILE A 44 -4.20 -13.54 -8.07
N ASP A 45 -4.53 -14.35 -9.07
CA ASP A 45 -4.03 -14.21 -10.45
C ASP A 45 -4.83 -13.11 -11.16
N ASP A 46 -4.85 -11.93 -10.55
CA ASP A 46 -5.49 -10.77 -11.16
C ASP A 46 -4.59 -10.21 -12.27
N PRO A 47 -5.10 -9.99 -13.49
CA PRO A 47 -4.35 -9.37 -14.58
C PRO A 47 -3.75 -8.01 -14.20
N GLN A 48 -4.31 -7.36 -13.18
CA GLN A 48 -3.91 -6.04 -12.67
C GLN A 48 -2.51 -6.03 -12.04
N PHE A 49 -1.98 -7.19 -11.62
CA PHE A 49 -0.66 -7.29 -10.96
C PHE A 49 0.46 -7.79 -11.89
N LYS A 50 0.20 -7.81 -13.21
CA LYS A 50 1.19 -8.12 -14.24
C LYS A 50 1.84 -6.82 -14.74
N VAL A 51 3.16 -6.70 -14.61
CA VAL A 51 3.98 -5.67 -15.23
C VAL A 51 4.16 -6.04 -16.71
N ILE A 52 3.82 -5.12 -17.61
CA ILE A 52 3.91 -5.31 -19.08
C ILE A 52 3.10 -6.56 -19.53
N GLY A 53 1.97 -6.85 -18.88
CA GLY A 53 1.02 -7.91 -19.28
C GLY A 53 1.47 -9.36 -19.03
N TYR A 54 2.77 -9.63 -18.85
CA TYR A 54 3.30 -11.00 -18.75
C TYR A 54 4.06 -11.30 -17.45
N TRP A 55 4.66 -10.30 -16.80
CA TRP A 55 5.55 -10.52 -15.66
C TRP A 55 4.85 -10.23 -14.33
N HIS A 56 4.80 -11.20 -13.43
CA HIS A 56 4.30 -10.94 -12.07
C HIS A 56 5.15 -9.85 -11.41
N VAL A 57 4.49 -8.86 -10.78
CA VAL A 57 5.15 -7.67 -10.23
C VAL A 57 6.27 -7.99 -9.24
N GLU A 58 6.14 -9.07 -8.48
CA GLU A 58 7.18 -9.54 -7.56
C GLU A 58 8.44 -10.00 -8.30
N ARG A 59 8.29 -10.79 -9.37
CA ARG A 59 9.42 -11.29 -10.16
C ARG A 59 10.14 -10.15 -10.86
N ALA A 60 9.38 -9.20 -11.41
CA ALA A 60 9.92 -7.99 -12.01
C ALA A 60 10.70 -7.16 -10.98
N SER A 61 10.15 -6.97 -9.77
CA SER A 61 10.79 -6.22 -8.70
C SER A 61 12.06 -6.87 -8.17
N VAL A 62 12.07 -8.21 -8.00
CA VAL A 62 13.27 -8.96 -7.61
C VAL A 62 14.36 -8.82 -8.66
N THR A 63 14.02 -8.97 -9.94
CA THR A 63 14.98 -8.88 -11.04
C THR A 63 15.58 -7.48 -11.13
N LEU A 64 14.75 -6.44 -11.03
CA LEU A 64 15.21 -5.05 -11.05
C LEU A 64 16.01 -4.68 -9.80
N ALA A 65 15.65 -5.17 -8.62
CA ALA A 65 16.42 -4.94 -7.40
C ALA A 65 17.80 -5.60 -7.48
N ALA A 66 17.89 -6.82 -8.01
CA ALA A 66 19.16 -7.51 -8.25
C ALA A 66 20.01 -6.76 -9.30
N PHE A 67 19.40 -6.33 -10.40
CA PHE A 67 20.07 -5.52 -11.42
C PHE A 67 20.63 -4.20 -10.84
N GLY A 68 19.83 -3.49 -10.04
CA GLY A 68 20.28 -2.26 -9.38
C GLY A 68 21.44 -2.50 -8.40
N MET A 69 21.37 -3.59 -7.63
CA MET A 69 22.47 -3.98 -6.74
C MET A 69 23.77 -4.23 -7.53
N CYS A 70 23.70 -4.95 -8.66
CA CYS A 70 24.85 -5.14 -9.54
C CYS A 70 25.37 -3.79 -10.07
N MET A 71 24.49 -2.89 -10.49
CA MET A 71 24.89 -1.57 -11.00
C MET A 71 25.57 -0.72 -9.92
N VAL A 72 25.07 -0.70 -8.68
CA VAL A 72 25.71 -0.01 -7.55
C VAL A 72 27.14 -0.55 -7.34
N ILE A 73 27.32 -1.86 -7.36
CA ILE A 73 28.63 -2.51 -7.20
C ILE A 73 29.56 -2.16 -8.36
N LEU A 74 29.07 -2.22 -9.60
CA LEU A 74 29.87 -1.91 -10.79
C LEU A 74 30.28 -0.44 -10.82
N LEU A 75 29.38 0.49 -10.49
CA LEU A 75 29.70 1.92 -10.39
C LEU A 75 30.73 2.18 -9.29
N PHE A 76 30.60 1.52 -8.12
CA PHE A 76 31.61 1.60 -7.07
C PHE A 76 32.98 1.13 -7.57
N ILE A 77 33.05 -0.06 -8.19
CA ILE A 77 34.31 -0.63 -8.71
C ILE A 77 34.92 0.29 -9.77
N SER A 78 34.10 0.78 -10.71
CA SER A 78 34.54 1.70 -11.76
C SER A 78 35.12 2.98 -11.18
N SER A 79 34.38 3.66 -10.31
CA SER A 79 34.83 4.91 -9.68
C SER A 79 36.04 4.70 -8.77
N PHE A 80 36.13 3.56 -8.08
CA PHE A 80 37.26 3.23 -7.23
C PHE A 80 38.55 3.04 -8.04
N PHE A 81 38.50 2.40 -9.21
CA PHE A 81 39.71 2.19 -10.02
C PHE A 81 40.07 3.36 -10.92
N GLU A 82 39.08 4.16 -11.34
CA GLU A 82 39.33 5.36 -12.16
C GLU A 82 40.01 6.48 -11.36
N PHE A 83 39.75 6.57 -10.06
CA PHE A 83 40.32 7.61 -9.22
C PHE A 83 41.75 7.31 -8.79
N ASN A 84 42.68 8.24 -9.05
CA ASN A 84 44.09 8.09 -8.71
C ASN A 84 44.36 8.47 -7.23
N TRP A 85 44.07 7.54 -6.32
CA TRP A 85 44.17 7.73 -4.87
C TRP A 85 45.59 8.04 -4.37
N TYR A 86 46.63 7.66 -5.12
CA TYR A 86 48.02 7.77 -4.67
C TYR A 86 48.62 9.18 -4.82
N HIS A 87 48.03 10.05 -5.64
CA HIS A 87 48.60 11.36 -5.96
C HIS A 87 48.08 12.51 -5.09
N HIS A 88 47.28 12.21 -4.09
CA HIS A 88 46.42 13.20 -3.46
C HIS A 88 46.78 13.38 -1.97
N GLN A 89 47.44 14.49 -1.66
CA GLN A 89 47.85 14.89 -0.30
C GLN A 89 46.75 15.64 0.49
N ARG A 90 45.49 15.67 0.03
CA ARG A 90 44.42 16.53 0.62
C ARG A 90 43.31 15.70 1.26
N GLY A 91 42.75 16.19 2.38
CA GLY A 91 41.64 15.53 3.09
C GLY A 91 40.33 15.37 2.28
N VAL A 92 40.23 16.04 1.13
CA VAL A 92 39.12 15.88 0.18
C VAL A 92 39.01 14.44 -0.31
N ASP A 93 40.14 13.74 -0.47
CA ASP A 93 40.16 12.39 -1.01
C ASP A 93 39.69 11.33 0.00
N ILE A 94 39.96 11.56 1.28
CA ILE A 94 39.41 10.74 2.37
C ILE A 94 37.89 10.89 2.42
N SER A 95 37.38 12.10 2.23
CA SER A 95 35.93 12.35 2.22
C SER A 95 35.24 11.71 1.01
N ALA A 96 35.87 11.75 -0.18
CA ALA A 96 35.39 11.10 -1.38
C ALA A 96 35.38 9.57 -1.22
N LEU A 97 36.45 9.00 -0.67
CA LEU A 97 36.54 7.58 -0.37
C LEU A 97 35.47 7.14 0.63
N LEU A 98 35.29 7.88 1.72
CA LEU A 98 34.26 7.61 2.71
C LEU A 98 32.85 7.70 2.09
N GLY A 99 32.61 8.71 1.26
CA GLY A 99 31.38 8.87 0.50
C GLY A 99 31.12 7.68 -0.44
N LEU A 100 32.16 7.20 -1.13
CA LEU A 100 32.08 6.07 -2.04
C LEU A 100 31.75 4.75 -1.31
N PHE A 101 32.37 4.48 -0.16
CA PHE A 101 32.01 3.33 0.68
C PHE A 101 30.61 3.45 1.29
N THR A 102 30.21 4.66 1.71
CA THR A 102 28.87 4.92 2.22
C THR A 102 27.82 4.70 1.12
N TYR A 103 28.09 5.14 -0.10
CA TYR A 103 27.26 4.89 -1.28
C TYR A 103 27.10 3.39 -1.53
N LEU A 104 28.20 2.62 -1.52
CA LEU A 104 28.14 1.17 -1.70
C LEU A 104 27.30 0.50 -0.61
N ALA A 105 27.58 0.81 0.67
CA ALA A 105 26.90 0.21 1.80
C ALA A 105 25.39 0.50 1.79
N LEU A 106 25.01 1.77 1.61
CA LEU A 106 23.61 2.18 1.56
C LEU A 106 22.91 1.62 0.32
N GLY A 107 23.54 1.68 -0.85
CA GLY A 107 22.97 1.17 -2.10
C GLY A 107 22.68 -0.32 -2.02
N VAL A 108 23.66 -1.13 -1.61
CA VAL A 108 23.47 -2.58 -1.42
C VAL A 108 22.40 -2.86 -0.36
N LEU A 109 22.43 -2.15 0.77
CA LEU A 109 21.46 -2.34 1.86
C LEU A 109 20.02 -2.05 1.39
N ILE A 110 19.81 -0.97 0.66
CA ILE A 110 18.49 -0.57 0.14
C ILE A 110 17.94 -1.60 -0.85
N HIS A 111 18.78 -2.10 -1.76
CA HIS A 111 18.37 -3.18 -2.68
C HIS A 111 18.13 -4.49 -1.94
N TYR A 112 18.94 -4.81 -0.94
CA TYR A 112 18.76 -5.99 -0.09
C TYR A 112 17.41 -5.95 0.65
N TYR A 113 16.99 -4.80 1.17
CA TYR A 113 15.69 -4.64 1.82
C TYR A 113 14.50 -4.95 0.89
N VAL A 114 14.60 -4.61 -0.40
CA VAL A 114 13.58 -4.99 -1.39
C VAL A 114 13.52 -6.50 -1.56
N LEU A 115 14.67 -7.16 -1.74
CA LEU A 115 14.75 -8.61 -1.90
C LEU A 115 14.22 -9.34 -0.65
N TYR A 116 14.63 -8.88 0.53
CA TYR A 116 14.18 -9.42 1.81
C TYR A 116 12.67 -9.21 2.02
N GLY A 117 12.15 -8.03 1.70
CA GLY A 117 10.74 -7.69 1.81
C GLY A 117 9.83 -8.55 0.94
N ILE A 118 10.24 -8.79 -0.32
CA ILE A 118 9.50 -9.67 -1.24
C ILE A 118 9.58 -11.13 -0.76
N LYS A 119 10.76 -11.59 -0.29
CA LYS A 119 10.92 -12.94 0.26
C LYS A 119 10.05 -13.16 1.52
N LYS A 120 9.94 -12.15 2.38
CA LYS A 120 9.10 -12.18 3.58
C LYS A 120 7.62 -11.86 3.31
N GLN A 121 7.28 -11.49 2.07
CA GLN A 121 5.91 -11.17 1.65
C GLN A 121 5.29 -10.02 2.47
N THR A 122 6.11 -9.02 2.82
CA THR A 122 5.73 -7.91 3.72
C THR A 122 6.06 -6.57 3.09
N ALA A 123 5.05 -5.70 2.94
CA ALA A 123 5.17 -4.41 2.25
C ALA A 123 6.06 -3.39 2.99
N TYR A 124 6.21 -3.52 4.31
CA TYR A 124 6.96 -2.60 5.16
C TYR A 124 8.44 -2.45 4.75
N TYR A 125 9.10 -3.55 4.38
CA TYR A 125 10.53 -3.52 4.03
C TYR A 125 10.82 -2.86 2.67
N LEU A 126 9.80 -2.57 1.85
CA LEU A 126 9.98 -1.85 0.57
C LEU A 126 10.07 -0.33 0.78
N LEU A 127 9.69 0.16 1.97
CA LEU A 127 9.60 1.59 2.27
C LEU A 127 10.96 2.34 2.19
N PRO A 128 12.08 1.81 2.72
CA PRO A 128 13.38 2.48 2.64
C PRO A 128 13.80 2.74 1.18
N PHE A 129 13.57 1.77 0.30
CA PHE A 129 13.84 1.92 -1.13
C PHE A 129 13.04 3.08 -1.73
N ILE A 130 11.73 3.12 -1.47
CA ILE A 130 10.84 4.15 -2.00
C ILE A 130 11.26 5.55 -1.52
N ILE A 131 11.56 5.70 -0.23
CA ILE A 131 11.96 6.98 0.36
C ILE A 131 13.27 7.45 -0.29
N VAL A 132 14.31 6.62 -0.29
CA VAL A 132 15.63 7.03 -0.79
C VAL A 132 15.57 7.35 -2.28
N TYR A 133 14.97 6.49 -3.10
CA TYR A 133 14.84 6.75 -4.54
C TYR A 133 13.99 7.98 -4.85
N SER A 134 12.96 8.29 -4.04
CA SER A 134 12.18 9.52 -4.26
C SER A 134 12.99 10.80 -4.05
N VAL A 135 13.88 10.80 -3.05
CA VAL A 135 14.78 11.93 -2.77
C VAL A 135 15.84 12.05 -3.87
N VAL A 136 16.47 10.93 -4.25
CA VAL A 136 17.46 10.89 -5.35
C VAL A 136 16.84 11.41 -6.64
N LEU A 137 15.67 10.90 -7.03
CA LEU A 137 14.99 11.32 -8.26
C LEU A 137 14.61 12.80 -8.26
N THR A 138 14.26 13.36 -7.09
CA THR A 138 14.02 14.80 -6.94
C THR A 138 15.30 15.60 -7.15
N GLY A 139 16.43 15.15 -6.58
CA GLY A 139 17.74 15.76 -6.80
C GLY A 139 18.18 15.71 -8.26
N GLU A 140 17.98 14.57 -8.94
CA GLU A 140 18.28 14.41 -10.36
C GLU A 140 17.39 15.31 -11.24
N ALA A 141 16.11 15.49 -10.89
CA ALA A 141 15.23 16.42 -11.59
C ALA A 141 15.72 17.87 -11.48
N ILE A 142 16.18 18.29 -10.30
CA ILE A 142 16.77 19.62 -10.09
C ILE A 142 18.07 19.76 -10.90
N ALA A 143 18.92 18.73 -10.90
CA ALA A 143 20.15 18.72 -11.68
C ALA A 143 19.89 18.78 -13.20
N LEU A 144 18.87 18.09 -13.71
CA LEU A 144 18.43 18.18 -15.11
C LEU A 144 17.98 19.61 -15.46
N ILE A 145 17.24 20.28 -14.59
CA ILE A 145 16.85 21.70 -14.80
C ILE A 145 18.11 22.58 -14.86
N GLY A 146 19.07 22.38 -13.95
CA GLY A 146 20.34 23.10 -13.97
C GLY A 146 21.13 22.88 -15.26
N LEU A 147 21.17 21.65 -15.77
CA LEU A 147 21.80 21.32 -17.06
C LEU A 147 21.08 21.97 -18.24
N ILE A 148 19.74 22.03 -18.24
CA ILE A 148 18.97 22.73 -19.28
C ILE A 148 19.34 24.21 -19.29
N VAL A 149 19.39 24.88 -18.13
CA VAL A 149 19.81 26.28 -18.03
C VAL A 149 21.21 26.46 -18.61
N LYS A 150 22.15 25.56 -18.27
CA LYS A 150 23.51 25.59 -18.81
C LYS A 150 23.60 25.32 -20.31
N MET A 151 22.67 24.58 -20.90
CA MET A 151 22.62 24.35 -22.35
C MET A 151 22.14 25.57 -23.15
N VAL A 152 21.51 26.56 -22.52
CA VAL A 152 21.05 27.80 -23.17
C VAL A 152 22.17 28.85 -23.20
N GLU A 153 23.15 28.76 -22.31
CA GLU A 153 24.33 29.63 -22.33
C GLU A 153 25.17 29.37 -23.59
N PRO A 154 25.77 30.42 -24.20
CA PRO A 154 26.59 30.26 -25.39
C PRO A 154 27.81 29.37 -25.11
N GLU A 155 28.09 28.46 -26.05
CA GLU A 155 29.13 27.43 -25.92
C GLU A 155 30.52 28.06 -25.99
N GLU A 156 31.24 28.08 -24.86
CA GLU A 156 32.64 28.49 -24.82
C GLU A 156 33.57 27.32 -25.21
N PRO A 157 34.71 27.57 -25.87
CA PRO A 157 35.57 26.53 -26.45
C PRO A 157 36.21 25.56 -25.43
N ASN A 158 36.19 25.86 -24.13
CA ASN A 158 36.72 25.01 -23.06
C ASN A 158 35.64 24.48 -22.10
N MET A 159 34.36 24.55 -22.50
CA MET A 159 33.24 24.17 -21.65
C MET A 159 33.11 22.63 -21.57
N PRO A 160 32.83 22.06 -20.38
CA PRO A 160 32.57 20.62 -20.26
C PRO A 160 31.35 20.21 -21.11
N PRO A 161 31.25 18.93 -21.51
CA PRO A 161 30.23 18.45 -22.44
C PRO A 161 28.84 18.35 -21.77
N PHE A 162 28.22 19.49 -21.46
CA PHE A 162 26.93 19.57 -20.75
C PHE A 162 25.81 18.80 -21.46
N LYS A 163 25.82 18.79 -22.80
CA LYS A 163 24.89 17.98 -23.62
C LYS A 163 25.04 16.49 -23.30
N GLY A 164 26.27 15.99 -23.25
CA GLY A 164 26.56 14.59 -22.90
C GLY A 164 26.14 14.25 -21.48
N MET A 165 26.44 15.13 -20.52
CA MET A 165 26.00 14.99 -19.12
C MET A 165 24.48 14.95 -19.00
N PHE A 166 23.77 15.77 -19.75
CA PHE A 166 22.30 15.79 -19.78
C PHE A 166 21.73 14.46 -20.28
N PHE A 167 22.19 13.95 -21.42
CA PHE A 167 21.71 12.66 -21.95
C PHE A 167 22.05 11.50 -21.02
N SER A 168 23.25 11.49 -20.43
CA SER A 168 23.66 10.53 -19.41
C SER A 168 22.70 10.54 -18.21
N LEU A 169 22.45 11.72 -17.62
CA LEU A 169 21.58 11.87 -16.47
C LEU A 169 20.13 11.49 -16.79
N LEU A 170 19.65 11.80 -17.99
CA LEU A 170 18.31 11.42 -18.46
C LEU A 170 18.13 9.89 -18.50
N ILE A 171 19.12 9.15 -18.99
CA ILE A 171 19.08 7.67 -19.01
C ILE A 171 19.01 7.12 -17.58
N ILE A 172 19.82 7.67 -16.67
CA ILE A 172 19.83 7.28 -15.25
C ILE A 172 18.45 7.50 -14.62
N VAL A 173 17.87 8.69 -14.81
CA VAL A 173 16.52 9.05 -14.31
C VAL A 173 15.45 8.09 -14.82
N ILE A 174 15.49 7.74 -16.12
CA ILE A 174 14.52 6.80 -16.72
C ILE A 174 14.62 5.42 -16.07
N VAL A 175 15.84 4.89 -15.94
CA VAL A 175 16.09 3.57 -15.34
C VAL A 175 15.64 3.57 -13.87
N GLN A 176 16.03 4.56 -13.08
CA GLN A 176 15.63 4.68 -11.68
C GLN A 176 14.11 4.83 -11.52
N THR A 177 13.46 5.62 -12.37
CA THR A 177 11.99 5.79 -12.37
C THR A 177 11.29 4.47 -12.65
N PHE A 178 11.79 3.68 -13.60
CA PHE A 178 11.24 2.37 -13.93
C PHE A 178 11.38 1.39 -12.77
N MET A 179 12.53 1.38 -12.10
CA MET A 179 12.77 0.58 -10.90
C MET A 179 11.83 0.97 -9.75
N LEU A 180 11.75 2.27 -9.45
CA LEU A 180 10.86 2.80 -8.40
C LEU A 180 9.40 2.48 -8.68
N SER A 181 8.94 2.67 -9.91
CA SER A 181 7.57 2.36 -10.33
C SER A 181 7.22 0.88 -10.13
N THR A 182 8.15 -0.01 -10.43
CA THR A 182 7.96 -1.45 -10.27
C THR A 182 7.88 -1.86 -8.79
N VAL A 183 8.77 -1.32 -7.94
CA VAL A 183 8.73 -1.54 -6.48
C VAL A 183 7.47 -0.95 -5.84
N LEU A 184 6.99 0.21 -6.30
CA LEU A 184 5.73 0.81 -5.84
C LEU A 184 4.54 -0.09 -6.15
N ARG A 185 4.45 -0.64 -7.37
CA ARG A 185 3.41 -1.61 -7.73
C ARG A 185 3.51 -2.88 -6.89
N CYS A 186 4.71 -3.37 -6.62
CA CYS A 186 4.92 -4.54 -5.77
C CYS A 186 4.45 -4.29 -4.34
N ARG A 187 4.72 -3.09 -3.80
CA ARG A 187 4.23 -2.71 -2.48
C ARG A 187 2.71 -2.65 -2.43
N GLN A 188 2.07 -2.08 -3.44
CA GLN A 188 0.61 -2.06 -3.55
C GLN A 188 0.03 -3.47 -3.58
N TYR A 189 0.61 -4.37 -4.37
CA TYR A 189 0.23 -5.77 -4.42
C TYR A 189 0.36 -6.45 -3.06
N LEU A 190 1.52 -6.34 -2.39
CA LEU A 190 1.73 -6.95 -1.08
C LEU A 190 0.78 -6.38 -0.01
N SER A 191 0.49 -5.08 -0.05
CA SER A 191 -0.45 -4.44 0.88
C SER A 191 -1.88 -4.94 0.69
N LEU A 192 -2.33 -5.13 -0.56
CA LEU A 192 -3.66 -5.66 -0.84
C LEU A 192 -3.77 -7.13 -0.42
N LYS A 193 -2.73 -7.92 -0.70
CA LYS A 193 -2.63 -9.31 -0.26
C LYS A 193 -2.71 -9.44 1.26
N GLU A 194 -2.04 -8.56 2.00
CA GLU A 194 -2.07 -8.54 3.47
C GLU A 194 -3.47 -8.24 4.02
N THR A 195 -4.14 -7.21 3.49
CA THR A 195 -5.51 -6.87 3.87
C THR A 195 -6.49 -8.02 3.59
N HIS A 196 -6.39 -8.65 2.42
CA HIS A 196 -7.26 -9.76 2.06
C HIS A 196 -7.09 -10.97 2.99
N ILE A 197 -5.84 -11.32 3.34
CA ILE A 197 -5.57 -12.40 4.30
C ILE A 197 -6.16 -12.06 5.67
N LEU A 198 -6.06 -10.81 6.12
CA LEU A 198 -6.65 -10.36 7.37
C LEU A 198 -8.18 -10.47 7.36
N GLU A 199 -8.84 -10.06 6.28
CA GLU A 199 -10.28 -10.16 6.11
C GLU A 199 -10.77 -11.62 6.19
N LEU A 200 -10.06 -12.54 5.55
CA LEU A 200 -10.38 -13.97 5.62
C LEU A 200 -10.22 -14.54 7.03
N GLN A 201 -9.17 -14.13 7.75
CA GLN A 201 -8.98 -14.54 9.15
C GLN A 201 -10.09 -14.02 10.06
N VAL A 202 -10.57 -12.79 9.81
CA VAL A 202 -11.71 -12.22 10.53
C VAL A 202 -13.00 -13.01 10.21
N ALA A 203 -13.23 -13.35 8.94
CA ALA A 203 -14.37 -14.16 8.54
C ALA A 203 -14.33 -15.57 9.16
N GLU A 204 -13.17 -16.23 9.19
CA GLU A 204 -13.02 -17.54 9.80
C GLU A 204 -13.24 -17.50 11.32
N LYS A 205 -12.71 -16.48 12.00
CA LYS A 205 -12.96 -16.25 13.44
C LYS A 205 -14.44 -15.98 13.71
N GLY A 206 -15.10 -15.19 12.85
CA GLY A 206 -16.54 -14.93 12.91
C GLY A 206 -17.38 -16.21 12.81
N LYS A 207 -17.05 -17.10 11.87
CA LYS A 207 -17.71 -18.40 11.70
C LYS A 207 -17.53 -19.31 12.93
N LYS A 208 -16.34 -19.34 13.53
CA LYS A 208 -16.10 -20.14 14.75
C LYS A 208 -16.89 -19.64 15.96
N GLN A 209 -17.08 -18.33 16.08
CA GLN A 209 -17.83 -17.73 17.19
C GLN A 209 -19.34 -17.81 17.01
N ASN A 210 -19.83 -17.98 15.78
CA ASN A 210 -21.25 -18.10 15.46
C ASN A 210 -21.47 -19.25 14.46
N PRO A 211 -21.62 -20.51 14.92
CA PRO A 211 -21.75 -21.67 14.03
C PRO A 211 -23.03 -21.67 13.17
N GLY A 212 -24.00 -20.79 13.44
CA GLY A 212 -25.21 -20.62 12.63
C GLY A 212 -25.10 -19.64 11.45
N LEU A 213 -23.88 -19.22 11.08
CA LEU A 213 -23.65 -18.21 10.03
C LEU A 213 -23.47 -18.88 8.66
N GLU A 214 -24.52 -18.85 7.84
CA GLU A 214 -24.49 -19.31 6.45
C GLU A 214 -23.90 -18.22 5.53
N ILE A 215 -22.83 -18.54 4.80
CA ILE A 215 -22.16 -17.61 3.89
C ILE A 215 -22.76 -17.80 2.50
N VAL A 216 -23.70 -16.93 2.14
CA VAL A 216 -24.27 -16.89 0.78
C VAL A 216 -23.33 -16.09 -0.13
N ILE A 217 -22.72 -16.76 -1.10
CA ILE A 217 -21.95 -16.10 -2.16
C ILE A 217 -22.95 -15.54 -3.17
N VAL A 218 -23.19 -14.22 -3.12
CA VAL A 218 -24.02 -13.54 -4.11
C VAL A 218 -23.20 -13.38 -5.39
N GLY A 219 -23.48 -14.23 -6.37
CA GLY A 219 -23.02 -14.03 -7.75
C GLY A 219 -23.59 -12.73 -8.31
N GLU A 220 -22.78 -12.03 -9.10
CA GLU A 220 -23.08 -10.74 -9.70
C GLU A 220 -24.26 -10.87 -10.69
N GLY A 221 -25.48 -10.78 -10.18
CA GLY A 221 -26.67 -10.85 -11.01
C GLY A 221 -27.92 -11.18 -10.21
N THR A 222 -28.84 -10.22 -10.17
CA THR A 222 -30.25 -10.35 -9.75
C THR A 222 -30.57 -9.91 -8.32
N ILE A 223 -30.70 -8.60 -8.14
CA ILE A 223 -31.52 -8.04 -7.05
C ILE A 223 -32.98 -8.09 -7.53
N HIS A 224 -33.73 -9.11 -7.10
CA HIS A 224 -35.19 -9.01 -7.07
C HIS A 224 -35.62 -8.61 -5.66
N PRO A 225 -36.36 -7.50 -5.48
CA PRO A 225 -37.01 -7.23 -4.20
C PRO A 225 -38.11 -8.27 -3.96
N PRO A 226 -38.23 -8.86 -2.76
CA PRO A 226 -39.31 -9.79 -2.46
C PRO A 226 -40.63 -9.03 -2.49
N THR A 227 -41.44 -9.38 -3.49
CA THR A 227 -42.80 -8.90 -3.66
C THR A 227 -43.74 -9.82 -2.89
N SER A 228 -44.64 -9.17 -2.13
CA SER A 228 -45.92 -9.65 -1.61
C SER A 228 -45.97 -10.38 -0.27
N ALA A 229 -46.65 -9.75 0.69
CA ALA A 229 -47.86 -10.35 1.26
C ALA A 229 -48.89 -9.27 1.67
N THR A 230 -50.02 -9.35 0.99
CA THR A 230 -51.30 -8.66 1.20
C THR A 230 -51.82 -8.80 2.62
N THR A 231 -52.34 -7.71 3.21
CA THR A 231 -53.48 -7.79 4.13
C THR A 231 -54.39 -6.58 3.90
N THR A 232 -55.61 -6.89 3.45
CA THR A 232 -56.70 -5.96 3.19
C THR A 232 -57.54 -5.81 4.46
N ALA A 233 -57.81 -4.58 4.92
CA ALA A 233 -59.15 -4.11 5.33
C ALA A 233 -59.14 -2.71 5.99
N ALA A 234 -59.99 -1.83 5.44
CA ALA A 234 -60.73 -0.69 6.01
C ALA A 234 -59.93 0.47 6.67
N ALA A 235 -59.83 1.68 6.10
CA ALA A 235 -60.85 2.70 5.77
C ALA A 235 -61.47 3.43 6.98
N ALA A 236 -60.92 4.62 7.32
CA ALA A 236 -61.56 5.86 7.82
C ALA A 236 -60.43 6.81 8.31
N SER A 237 -60.09 7.91 7.63
CA SER A 237 -60.75 9.24 7.62
C SER A 237 -60.52 10.07 8.89
N SER A 238 -59.77 11.18 8.71
CA SER A 238 -59.75 12.45 9.49
C SER A 238 -59.30 12.34 10.95
N SER A 239 -58.75 13.34 11.64
CA SER A 239 -58.31 14.72 11.40
C SER A 239 -57.74 15.19 12.75
N ASP A 240 -56.75 16.08 12.71
CA ASP A 240 -56.52 17.18 13.67
C ASP A 240 -56.15 16.91 15.15
N ILE A 241 -55.01 17.54 15.51
CA ILE A 241 -54.75 18.43 16.64
C ILE A 241 -55.01 17.88 18.06
N GLU A 242 -53.96 17.82 18.90
CA GLU A 242 -53.86 18.71 20.07
C GLU A 242 -52.49 18.60 20.76
N ALA A 243 -51.97 19.77 21.13
CA ALA A 243 -50.75 19.97 21.90
C ALA A 243 -51.08 20.13 23.40
N GLN A 244 -50.03 20.02 24.23
CA GLN A 244 -49.90 20.50 25.61
C GLN A 244 -50.56 19.69 26.73
N HIS A 245 -49.73 19.07 27.58
CA HIS A 245 -49.60 19.52 28.98
C HIS A 245 -48.38 18.87 29.67
N ALA A 246 -47.48 19.70 30.19
CA ALA A 246 -46.59 19.38 31.30
C ALA A 246 -47.31 19.73 32.62
N PRO A 247 -46.97 19.14 33.77
CA PRO A 247 -45.89 19.75 34.58
C PRO A 247 -45.05 18.76 35.44
N THR A 248 -43.76 19.07 35.59
CA THR A 248 -42.87 18.75 36.75
C THR A 248 -43.28 19.58 37.99
N PRO A 249 -42.67 19.51 39.21
CA PRO A 249 -41.53 18.73 39.75
C PRO A 249 -41.76 18.15 41.19
N SER A 250 -40.82 17.36 41.73
CA SER A 250 -40.30 17.50 43.11
C SER A 250 -39.13 16.55 43.38
N ASP A 251 -38.01 17.16 43.79
CA ASP A 251 -36.76 16.57 44.29
C ASP A 251 -36.95 15.94 45.72
N PRO A 252 -35.91 15.83 46.57
CA PRO A 252 -34.67 15.04 46.56
C PRO A 252 -34.60 14.11 47.81
N VAL A 253 -33.43 13.52 48.11
CA VAL A 253 -32.78 13.48 49.46
C VAL A 253 -32.11 12.13 49.84
N MET A 254 -30.83 12.28 50.24
CA MET A 254 -29.95 11.45 51.10
C MET A 254 -29.47 10.08 50.60
N SER A 255 -28.22 9.63 50.75
CA SER A 255 -26.99 9.99 51.50
C SER A 255 -26.48 8.70 52.18
N ALA A 256 -25.15 8.66 52.39
CA ALA A 256 -24.39 7.83 53.32
C ALA A 256 -23.88 6.46 52.81
N ASP A 257 -22.61 6.47 52.39
CA ASP A 257 -21.49 5.84 53.09
C ASP A 257 -21.76 4.58 53.94
N ASN A 258 -21.08 3.49 53.59
CA ASN A 258 -20.13 2.85 54.52
C ASN A 258 -19.25 1.79 53.81
N PRO A 259 -17.92 1.83 53.99
CA PRO A 259 -17.05 0.66 53.87
C PRO A 259 -16.71 0.10 55.27
N ILE A 260 -16.34 -1.18 55.31
CA ILE A 260 -15.39 -1.85 56.24
C ILE A 260 -15.81 -3.32 56.45
N TYR A 261 -14.91 -4.25 56.08
CA TYR A 261 -14.41 -5.44 56.81
C TYR A 261 -13.34 -6.03 55.85
N GLY A 262 -12.08 -6.29 56.17
CA GLY A 262 -11.44 -6.57 57.46
C GLY A 262 -10.95 -8.02 57.45
N HIS A 263 -9.73 -8.27 56.97
CA HIS A 263 -8.71 -9.18 57.53
C HIS A 263 -7.43 -9.20 56.70
#